data_AF-A0AAV0F5E0-F1
#
_entry.id   AF-A0AAV0F5E0-F1
#
_cell.length_a   1.000
_cell.length_b   1.000
_cell.length_c   1.000
_cell.angle_alpha   90.00
_cell.angle_beta   90.00
_cell.angle_gamma   90.00
#
_symmetry.space_group_name_H-M   'P 1'
#
loop_
_entity.id
_entity.type
_entity.pdbx_description
1 polymer ?
#
loop_
_entity_poly.entity_id
_entity_poly.type
_entity_poly.pdbx_seq_one_letter_code
_entity_poly.pdbx_strand_id
1 'polypeptide(L)'
;MANISKREFDLSGQKYLEWNVEDQQQKVLLPKAQYDWINLRFQDFKSISDYNFAMSHITSKLKLCGQKVTDTDMLEKTFSTMHISNMLLQLQYREKGFKKYSDLIPVLLVAEQNNDLLMKNHNL
;
A
#
# COMPACT_ATOMS: atom_id res chain seq x y z
N MET A 1 -40.92 24.03 -21.90
CA MET A 1 -40.51 23.22 -20.74
C MET A 1 -39.73 22.04 -21.28
N ALA A 2 -38.45 21.88 -20.91
CA ALA A 2 -37.59 20.85 -21.46
C ALA A 2 -38.03 19.47 -20.95
N ASN A 3 -38.41 18.60 -21.88
CA ASN A 3 -38.83 17.23 -21.61
C ASN A 3 -37.58 16.40 -21.33
N ILE A 4 -37.07 16.47 -20.09
CA ILE A 4 -35.98 15.62 -19.63
C ILE A 4 -36.50 14.18 -19.78
N SER A 5 -35.82 13.40 -20.62
CA SER A 5 -36.25 12.05 -20.97
C SER A 5 -36.26 11.18 -19.72
N LYS A 6 -37.26 10.30 -19.56
CA LYS A 6 -37.30 9.31 -18.47
C LYS A 6 -35.97 8.57 -18.30
N ARG A 7 -35.25 8.32 -19.41
CA ARG A 7 -33.89 7.74 -19.40
C ARG A 7 -32.84 8.62 -18.71
N GLU A 8 -32.89 9.94 -18.88
CA GLU A 8 -31.95 10.86 -18.25
C GLU A 8 -32.21 10.96 -16.73
N PHE A 9 -33.47 10.87 -16.31
CA PHE A 9 -33.84 10.78 -14.90
C PHE A 9 -33.38 9.46 -14.26
N ASP A 10 -33.58 8.33 -14.95
CA ASP A 10 -33.14 7.01 -14.48
C ASP A 10 -31.60 6.90 -14.40
N LEU A 11 -30.87 7.43 -15.40
CA LEU A 11 -29.40 7.49 -15.40
C LEU A 11 -28.86 8.38 -14.28
N SER A 12 -29.51 9.53 -14.06
CA SER A 12 -29.17 10.42 -12.95
C SER A 12 -29.36 9.69 -11.61
N GLY A 13 -30.50 9.01 -11.41
CA GLY A 13 -30.78 8.19 -10.23
C GLY A 13 -29.78 7.07 -10.00
N GLN A 14 -29.40 6.32 -11.04
CA GLN A 14 -28.35 5.29 -10.95
C GLN A 14 -27.00 5.88 -10.55
N LYS A 15 -26.60 6.99 -11.16
CA LYS A 15 -25.35 7.68 -10.82
C LYS A 15 -25.33 8.19 -9.38
N TYR A 16 -26.47 8.65 -8.85
CA TYR A 16 -26.59 9.02 -7.44
C TYR A 16 -26.45 7.81 -6.51
N LEU A 17 -27.03 6.65 -6.87
CA LEU A 17 -26.89 5.42 -6.09
C LEU A 17 -25.44 4.92 -6.11
N GLU A 18 -24.78 4.92 -7.26
CA GLU A 18 -23.36 4.58 -7.40
C GLU A 18 -22.48 5.51 -6.56
N TRP A 19 -22.70 6.83 -6.67
CA TRP A 19 -21.95 7.82 -5.90
C TRP A 19 -22.14 7.65 -4.38
N ASN A 20 -23.37 7.37 -3.94
CA ASN A 20 -23.64 7.09 -2.53
C ASN A 20 -22.97 5.79 -2.06
N VAL A 21 -22.96 4.73 -2.87
CA VAL A 21 -22.27 3.49 -2.52
C VAL A 21 -20.76 3.71 -2.44
N GLU A 22 -20.17 4.45 -3.37
CA GLU A 22 -18.75 4.82 -3.36
C GLU A 22 -18.39 5.64 -2.10
N ASP A 23 -19.18 6.66 -1.76
CA ASP A 23 -18.96 7.49 -0.56
C ASP A 23 -19.04 6.66 0.73
N GLN A 24 -20.02 5.77 0.85
CA GLN A 24 -20.15 4.88 2.01
C GLN A 24 -19.00 3.86 2.09
N GLN A 25 -18.58 3.29 0.96
CA GLN A 25 -17.43 2.40 0.90
C GLN A 25 -16.14 3.11 1.30
N GLN A 26 -15.93 4.34 0.83
CA GLN A 26 -14.76 5.15 1.16
C GLN A 26 -14.69 5.50 2.65
N LYS A 27 -15.83 5.79 3.29
CA LYS A 27 -15.92 6.05 4.74
C LYS A 27 -15.46 4.88 5.61
N VAL A 28 -15.69 3.65 5.17
CA VAL A 28 -15.26 2.44 5.90
C VAL A 28 -13.85 2.02 5.50
N LEU A 29 -13.51 2.13 4.21
CA LEU A 29 -12.25 1.67 3.65
C LEU A 29 -11.07 2.55 4.06
N LEU A 30 -11.24 3.88 4.05
CA LEU A 30 -10.16 4.83 4.30
C LEU A 30 -9.58 4.71 5.72
N PRO A 31 -10.37 4.73 6.82
CA PRO A 31 -9.83 4.60 8.17
C PRO A 31 -9.07 3.27 8.36
N LYS A 32 -9.59 2.19 7.78
CA LYS A 32 -8.94 0.87 7.84
C LYS A 32 -7.62 0.87 7.06
N ALA A 33 -7.59 1.40 5.84
CA ALA A 33 -6.38 1.46 5.04
C ALA A 33 -5.31 2.36 5.67
N GLN A 34 -5.70 3.46 6.32
CA GLN A 34 -4.79 4.31 7.08
C GLN A 34 -4.22 3.58 8.31
N TYR A 35 -5.08 2.87 9.05
CA TYR A 35 -4.64 2.04 10.17
C TYR A 35 -3.65 0.95 9.72
N ASP A 36 -3.99 0.21 8.66
CA ASP A 36 -3.12 -0.82 8.09
C ASP A 36 -1.80 -0.21 7.62
N TRP A 37 -1.81 0.97 6.98
CA TRP A 37 -0.60 1.68 6.58
C TRP A 37 0.26 2.09 7.77
N ILE A 38 -0.32 2.66 8.83
CA ILE A 38 0.43 3.08 10.03
C ILE A 38 1.11 1.87 10.67
N ASN A 39 0.37 0.75 10.80
CA ASN A 39 0.83 -0.46 11.47
C ASN A 39 1.59 -1.45 10.57
N LEU A 40 1.75 -1.17 9.27
CA LEU A 40 2.54 -1.99 8.38
C LEU A 40 4.01 -1.98 8.81
N ARG A 41 4.55 -3.14 9.23
CA ARG A 41 5.97 -3.30 9.54
C ARG A 41 6.59 -4.44 8.76
N PHE A 42 7.78 -4.20 8.24
CA PHE A 42 8.54 -5.19 7.48
C PHE A 42 8.72 -6.53 8.22
N GLN A 43 8.98 -6.44 9.53
CA GLN A 43 9.19 -7.59 10.41
C GLN A 43 7.92 -8.39 10.75
N ASP A 44 6.72 -7.97 10.33
CA ASP A 44 5.49 -8.74 10.63
C ASP A 44 5.23 -9.83 9.58
N PHE A 45 6.11 -9.98 8.59
CA PHE A 45 5.93 -10.87 7.45
C PHE A 45 6.98 -11.97 7.41
N LYS A 46 6.56 -13.14 6.93
CA LYS A 46 7.44 -14.31 6.75
C LYS A 46 8.28 -14.22 5.49
N SER A 47 7.83 -13.47 4.49
CA SER A 47 8.55 -13.31 3.24
C SER A 47 8.45 -11.90 2.65
N ILE A 48 9.42 -11.53 1.81
CA ILE A 48 9.39 -10.31 0.99
C ILE A 48 8.14 -10.26 0.12
N SER A 49 7.72 -11.41 -0.41
CA SER A 49 6.54 -11.50 -1.26
C SER A 49 5.27 -11.14 -0.48
N ASP A 50 5.12 -11.63 0.75
CA ASP A 50 3.96 -11.33 1.60
C ASP A 50 3.92 -9.84 1.98
N TYR A 51 5.08 -9.28 2.37
CA TYR A 51 5.21 -7.86 2.67
C TYR A 51 4.85 -6.99 1.46
N ASN A 52 5.40 -7.34 0.29
CA ASN A 52 5.17 -6.60 -0.95
C ASN A 52 3.69 -6.63 -1.37
N PHE A 53 3.04 -7.79 -1.20
CA PHE A 53 1.60 -7.93 -1.43
C PHE A 53 0.80 -7.02 -0.49
N ALA A 54 1.09 -7.04 0.82
CA ALA A 54 0.41 -6.20 1.79
C ALA A 54 0.59 -4.70 1.51
N MET A 55 1.82 -4.28 1.23
CA MET A 55 2.14 -2.91 0.81
C MET A 55 1.33 -2.49 -0.43
N SER A 56 1.33 -3.31 -1.48
CA SER A 56 0.60 -3.02 -2.72
C SER A 56 -0.92 -2.96 -2.51
N HIS A 57 -1.45 -3.84 -1.66
CA HIS A 57 -2.87 -3.90 -1.33
C HIS A 57 -3.33 -2.71 -0.45
N ILE A 58 -2.52 -2.29 0.53
CA ILE A 58 -2.85 -1.11 1.35
C ILE A 58 -2.77 0.16 0.51
N THR A 59 -1.71 0.32 -0.28
CA THR A 59 -1.53 1.53 -1.11
C THR A 59 -2.57 1.66 -2.21
N SER A 60 -3.05 0.55 -2.80
CA SER A 60 -4.15 0.58 -3.76
C SER A 60 -5.45 1.06 -3.11
N LYS A 61 -5.78 0.59 -1.90
CA LYS A 61 -6.95 1.07 -1.13
C LYS A 61 -6.85 2.55 -0.80
N LEU A 62 -5.69 3.01 -0.35
CA LEU A 62 -5.45 4.43 -0.08
C LEU A 62 -5.66 5.29 -1.34
N LYS A 63 -5.10 4.86 -2.48
CA LYS A 63 -5.26 5.54 -3.77
C LYS A 63 -6.72 5.57 -4.24
N LEU A 64 -7.46 4.46 -4.08
CA LEU A 64 -8.90 4.41 -4.36
C LEU A 64 -9.68 5.40 -3.50
N CYS A 65 -9.27 5.60 -2.25
CA CYS A 65 -9.84 6.60 -1.36
C CYS A 65 -9.30 8.03 -1.57
N GLY A 66 -8.62 8.30 -2.69
CA GLY A 66 -8.10 9.62 -3.05
C GLY A 66 -6.83 10.05 -2.29
N GLN A 67 -6.23 9.17 -1.49
CA GLN A 67 -4.96 9.45 -0.81
C GLN A 67 -3.79 9.26 -1.78
N LYS A 68 -2.88 10.23 -1.81
CA LYS A 68 -1.66 10.11 -2.61
C LYS A 68 -0.62 9.34 -1.80
N VAL A 69 -0.22 8.17 -2.31
CA VAL A 69 0.94 7.41 -1.80
C VAL A 69 1.96 7.31 -2.93
N THR A 70 3.16 7.82 -2.68
CA THR A 70 4.27 7.86 -3.65
C THR A 70 5.23 6.70 -3.46
N ASP A 71 6.06 6.43 -4.48
CA ASP A 71 7.17 5.47 -4.35
C ASP A 71 8.11 5.83 -3.20
N THR A 72 8.38 7.12 -2.99
CA THR A 72 9.21 7.58 -1.86
C THR A 72 8.59 7.20 -0.52
N ASP A 73 7.26 7.36 -0.37
CA ASP A 73 6.57 6.96 0.87
C ASP A 73 6.70 5.45 1.11
N MET A 74 6.57 4.64 0.06
CA MET A 74 6.71 3.18 0.15
C MET A 74 8.15 2.77 0.49
N LEU A 75 9.15 3.36 -0.16
CA LEU A 75 10.56 3.14 0.13
C LEU A 75 10.89 3.50 1.58
N GLU A 76 10.50 4.70 2.03
CA GLU A 76 10.71 5.13 3.42
C GLU A 76 9.98 4.24 4.42
N LYS A 77 8.76 3.80 4.11
CA LYS A 77 7.99 2.86 4.93
C LYS A 77 8.71 1.53 5.06
N THR A 78 9.24 1.00 3.95
CA THR A 78 10.04 -0.23 3.98
C THR A 78 11.26 -0.08 4.84
N PHE A 79 12.11 0.91 4.57
CA PHE A 79 13.33 1.08 5.33
C PHE A 79 13.07 1.35 6.81
N SER A 80 12.17 2.27 7.16
CA SER A 80 11.89 2.66 8.55
C SER A 80 11.32 1.54 9.41
N THR A 81 10.75 0.49 8.81
CA THR A 81 10.17 -0.64 9.53
C THR A 81 11.02 -1.90 9.48
N MET A 82 12.21 -1.85 8.87
CA MET A 82 13.19 -2.93 8.94
C MET A 82 13.70 -3.09 10.38
N HIS A 83 13.96 -4.34 10.78
CA HIS A 83 14.52 -4.65 12.09
C HIS A 83 15.95 -4.10 12.24
N ILE A 84 16.36 -3.77 13.47
CA ILE A 84 17.68 -3.17 13.77
C ILE A 84 18.86 -4.03 13.32
N SER A 85 18.71 -5.36 13.29
CA SER A 85 19.73 -6.28 12.74
C SER A 85 20.01 -6.04 11.25
N ASN A 86 19.04 -5.48 10.53
CA ASN A 86 19.15 -5.19 9.11
C ASN A 86 19.54 -3.71 8.86
N MET A 87 19.94 -2.97 9.91
CA MET A 87 20.28 -1.54 9.81
C MET A 87 21.42 -1.27 8.81
N LEU A 88 22.44 -2.14 8.75
CA LEU A 88 23.53 -1.98 7.78
C LEU A 88 23.01 -2.13 6.33
N LEU A 89 22.20 -3.15 6.06
CA LEU A 89 21.57 -3.35 4.75
C LEU A 89 20.62 -2.20 4.38
N GLN A 90 19.85 -1.72 5.36
CA GLN A 90 18.98 -0.57 5.20
C GLN A 90 19.78 0.66 4.73
N LEU A 91 20.92 0.96 5.37
CA LEU A 91 21.79 2.06 4.96
C LEU A 91 22.33 1.86 3.53
N GLN A 92 22.83 0.67 3.20
CA GLN A 92 23.32 0.36 1.86
C GLN A 92 22.23 0.54 0.79
N TYR A 93 20.99 0.14 1.07
CA TYR A 93 19.88 0.31 0.13
C TYR A 93 19.44 1.77 -0.01
N ARG A 94 19.54 2.56 1.05
CA ARG A 94 19.32 4.02 0.98
C ARG A 94 20.39 4.71 0.13
N GLU A 95 21.65 4.32 0.28
CA GLU A 95 22.77 4.85 -0.53
C GLU A 95 22.64 4.52 -2.02
N LYS A 96 22.06 3.37 -2.37
CA LYS A 96 21.73 3.02 -3.77
C LYS A 96 20.75 4.01 -4.41
N GLY A 97 19.96 4.74 -3.62
CA GLY A 97 19.18 5.88 -4.10
C GLY A 97 18.00 5.52 -5.02
N PHE A 98 17.35 4.36 -4.79
CA PHE A 98 16.18 3.92 -5.54
C PHE A 98 15.13 5.04 -5.67
N LYS A 99 14.54 5.18 -6.87
CA LYS A 99 13.49 6.17 -7.14
C LYS A 99 12.11 5.56 -7.19
N LYS A 100 12.01 4.29 -7.58
CA LYS A 100 10.76 3.53 -7.60
C LYS A 100 10.84 2.40 -6.59
N TYR A 101 9.72 2.12 -5.95
CA TYR A 101 9.59 0.99 -5.04
C TYR A 101 9.75 -0.34 -5.79
N SER A 102 9.29 -0.42 -7.04
CA SER A 102 9.46 -1.59 -7.91
C SER A 102 10.92 -2.00 -8.11
N ASP A 103 11.85 -1.03 -8.07
CA ASP A 103 13.27 -1.28 -8.32
C ASP A 103 13.96 -1.88 -7.08
N LEU A 104 13.40 -1.67 -5.89
CA LEU A 104 13.89 -2.23 -4.63
C LEU A 104 13.53 -3.72 -4.47
N ILE A 105 12.33 -4.13 -4.93
CA ILE A 105 11.79 -5.48 -4.68
C ILE A 105 12.71 -6.61 -5.14
N PRO A 106 13.25 -6.62 -6.38
CA PRO A 106 14.15 -7.67 -6.82
C PRO A 106 15.41 -7.79 -5.94
N VAL A 107 15.93 -6.66 -5.43
CA VAL A 107 17.12 -6.64 -4.57
C VAL A 107 16.81 -7.27 -3.21
N LEU A 108 15.64 -6.97 -2.64
CA LEU A 108 15.20 -7.58 -1.38
C LEU A 108 14.96 -9.09 -1.52
N LEU A 109 14.36 -9.53 -2.64
CA LEU A 109 14.13 -10.95 -2.92
C LEU A 109 15.45 -11.73 -3.00
N VAL A 110 16.47 -11.18 -3.66
CA VAL A 110 17.80 -11.82 -3.71
C VAL A 110 18.43 -11.90 -2.32
N ALA A 111 18.34 -10.82 -1.53
CA ALA A 111 18.89 -10.80 -0.17
C ALA A 111 18.17 -11.79 0.78
N GLU A 112 16.86 -11.97 0.62
CA GLU A 112 16.09 -13.01 1.32
C GLU A 112 16.57 -14.42 0.94
N GLN A 113 16.73 -14.71 -0.35
CA GLN A 113 17.19 -16.02 -0.83
C GLN A 113 18.61 -16.37 -0.36
N ASN A 114 19.46 -15.36 -0.23
CA ASN A 114 20.83 -15.52 0.28
C ASN A 114 20.90 -15.60 1.82
N ASN A 115 19.78 -15.44 2.52
CA ASN A 115 19.69 -15.29 3.98
C ASN A 115 20.45 -14.06 4.52
N ASP A 116 20.76 -13.08 3.67
CA ASP A 116 21.36 -11.80 4.08
C ASP A 116 20.34 -10.96 4.85
N LEU A 117 19.06 -11.14 4.52
CA LEU A 117 17.96 -10.36 5.06
C LEU A 117 17.06 -11.19 5.98
N LEU A 118 17.00 -10.80 7.25
CA LEU A 118 16.17 -11.49 8.24
C LEU A 118 14.72 -11.03 8.17
N MET A 119 13.83 -11.93 7.75
CA MET A 119 12.37 -11.84 7.90
C MET A 119 11.98 -12.52 9.21
N LYS A 120 12.01 -11.80 10.34
CA LYS A 120 11.65 -12.40 11.64
C LYS A 120 10.13 -12.53 11.77
N ASN A 121 9.62 -13.75 11.77
CA ASN A 121 8.27 -13.99 12.28
C ASN A 121 8.33 -14.10 13.80
N HIS A 122 8.13 -12.99 14.52
CA HIS A 122 7.84 -13.07 15.95
C HIS A 122 6.42 -13.61 16.12
N ASN A 123 6.24 -14.92 15.98
CA ASN A 123 5.25 -15.59 16.80
C ASN A 123 5.72 -15.35 18.25
N LEU A 124 5.09 -14.40 18.94
CA LEU A 124 4.96 -14.52 20.39
C LEU A 124 4.16 -15.79 20.69
#